data_AF-A0A0Q0J5X8-F1
#
_entry.id   AF-A0A0Q0J5X8-F1
#
_cell.length_a   1.000
_cell.length_b   1.000
_cell.length_c   1.000
_cell.angle_alpha   90.00
_cell.angle_beta   90.00
_cell.angle_gamma   90.00
#
_symmetry.space_group_name_H-M   'P 1'
#
loop_
_entity.id
_entity.type
_entity.pdbx_description
1 polymer ?
#
loop_
_entity_poly.entity_id
_entity_poly.type
_entity_poly.pdbx_seq_one_letter_code
_entity_poly.pdbx_strand_id
1 'polypeptide(L)'
;MLKPNEGNKYVFKIINFKSAYLPSYDEVAYLLHLPNNFRGIIDYAQSFYETKLPVSKSSISTLSTKGIGKPTFKKIENWFLSLSPSIVHIFNPKLLKKNYKAVVVGSNASHFYSCVDSYKFSLRANKNDNELNVLMDWLEERSNADYLLMSEIHRKAKSEVINKNDPKDIWLLQKTHWHAQSLVPSRQIEVLDEFFKSDKRRENYTFDEVLAIAGASYYLTFDFYLSAIANYEIGLQFYYERLDETCKDKQYSSFFTGVLNTFIESDEVNSCFDAALIELKKFISSKIKLDGITTAHSA
;
A
#
# COMPACT_ATOMS: atom_id res chain seq x y z
N MET A 1 18.91 13.99 9.66
CA MET A 1 20.07 13.08 9.74
C MET A 1 19.68 11.89 10.61
N LEU A 2 19.79 10.65 10.10
CA LEU A 2 19.50 9.44 10.88
C LEU A 2 20.46 9.35 12.06
N LYS A 3 19.93 9.13 13.27
CA LYS A 3 20.75 8.93 14.47
C LYS A 3 21.13 7.45 14.58
N PRO A 4 22.36 7.12 15.01
CA PRO A 4 22.72 5.74 15.29
C PRO A 4 21.92 5.22 16.50
N ASN A 5 21.78 3.89 16.58
CA ASN A 5 21.23 3.21 17.74
C ASN A 5 22.23 3.24 18.93
N GLU A 6 21.82 2.68 20.07
CA GLU A 6 22.62 2.60 21.30
C GLU A 6 23.99 1.94 21.09
N GLY A 7 24.13 1.07 20.08
CA GLY A 7 25.39 0.43 19.68
C GLY A 7 26.25 1.22 18.69
N ASN A 8 25.98 2.50 18.47
CA ASN A 8 26.62 3.35 17.44
C ASN A 8 26.48 2.80 16.00
N LYS A 9 25.43 2.03 15.73
CA LYS A 9 25.13 1.48 14.40
C LYS A 9 23.97 2.23 13.76
N TYR A 10 24.05 2.39 12.45
CA TYR A 10 22.97 2.95 11.63
C TYR A 10 22.10 1.78 11.17
N VAL A 11 20.81 1.83 11.49
CA VAL A 11 19.83 0.81 11.12
C VAL A 11 18.80 1.46 10.20
N PHE A 12 18.50 0.80 9.08
CA PHE A 12 17.43 1.23 8.18
C PHE A 12 16.34 0.16 8.17
N LYS A 13 15.33 0.34 9.02
CA LYS A 13 14.19 -0.56 9.10
C LYS A 13 13.00 0.09 8.42
N ILE A 14 12.37 -0.63 7.49
CA ILE A 14 11.06 -0.25 6.96
C ILE A 14 10.06 -0.48 8.08
N ILE A 15 9.33 0.57 8.44
CA ILE A 15 8.38 0.55 9.55
C ILE A 15 7.00 0.24 8.97
N ASN A 16 6.47 -0.93 9.30
CA ASN A 16 5.16 -1.37 8.85
C ASN A 16 4.21 -1.44 10.03
N PHE A 17 3.00 -0.91 9.86
CA PHE A 17 1.90 -1.01 10.80
C PHE A 17 0.80 -1.88 10.19
N LYS A 18 0.14 -2.68 11.02
CA LYS A 18 -1.02 -3.45 10.56
C LYS A 18 -2.22 -2.51 10.46
N SER A 19 -2.79 -2.37 9.28
CA SER A 19 -3.97 -1.55 9.03
C SER A 19 -4.73 -2.11 7.84
N ALA A 20 -6.05 -2.26 7.99
CA ALA A 20 -6.93 -2.62 6.88
C ALA A 20 -7.27 -1.41 5.99
N TYR A 21 -7.16 -0.18 6.52
CA TYR A 21 -7.52 1.04 5.80
C TYR A 21 -6.41 1.49 4.84
N LEU A 22 -5.16 1.45 5.30
CA LEU A 22 -3.97 1.74 4.49
C LEU A 22 -2.95 0.61 4.74
N PRO A 23 -2.81 -0.36 3.84
CA PRO A 23 -1.87 -1.47 4.00
C PRO A 23 -0.44 -0.95 4.07
N SER A 24 0.50 -1.79 4.51
CA SER A 24 1.89 -1.35 4.53
C SER A 24 2.43 -1.19 3.12
N TYR A 25 3.33 -0.22 2.92
CA TYR A 25 3.97 -0.02 1.61
C TYR A 25 4.72 -1.28 1.16
N ASP A 26 5.33 -2.02 2.10
CA ASP A 26 6.04 -3.27 1.84
C ASP A 26 5.13 -4.34 1.21
N GLU A 27 3.91 -4.52 1.75
CA GLU A 27 2.92 -5.43 1.18
C GLU A 27 2.50 -5.01 -0.24
N VAL A 28 2.23 -3.72 -0.44
CA VAL A 28 1.84 -3.20 -1.76
C VAL A 28 2.98 -3.33 -2.77
N ALA A 29 4.20 -2.95 -2.38
CA ALA A 29 5.38 -3.06 -3.24
C ALA A 29 5.65 -4.52 -3.62
N TYR A 30 5.53 -5.45 -2.68
CA TYR A 30 5.66 -6.88 -2.95
C TYR A 30 4.65 -7.36 -3.99
N LEU A 31 3.38 -6.98 -3.85
CA LEU A 31 2.31 -7.35 -4.81
C LEU A 31 2.55 -6.78 -6.22
N LEU A 32 3.18 -5.61 -6.32
CA LEU A 32 3.54 -5.00 -7.59
C LEU A 32 4.88 -5.50 -8.15
N HIS A 33 5.50 -6.50 -7.53
CA HIS A 33 6.86 -6.97 -7.85
C HIS A 33 7.92 -5.86 -7.81
N LEU A 34 7.68 -4.83 -6.99
CA LEU A 34 8.61 -3.75 -6.73
C LEU A 34 9.53 -4.09 -5.55
N PRO A 35 10.72 -3.46 -5.49
CA PRO A 35 11.58 -3.58 -4.33
C PRO A 35 10.87 -3.16 -3.04
N ASN A 36 10.68 -4.12 -2.15
CA ASN A 36 9.94 -3.94 -0.90
C ASN A 36 10.87 -3.86 0.34
N ASN A 37 12.17 -4.07 0.15
CA ASN A 37 13.18 -3.99 1.20
C ASN A 37 14.43 -3.22 0.72
N PHE A 38 15.25 -2.75 1.67
CA PHE A 38 16.41 -1.92 1.34
C PHE A 38 17.41 -2.61 0.41
N ARG A 39 17.61 -3.93 0.56
CA ARG A 39 18.48 -4.69 -0.35
C ARG A 39 17.92 -4.66 -1.78
N GLY A 40 16.64 -4.94 -1.96
CA GLY A 40 15.98 -4.85 -3.25
C GLY A 40 16.10 -3.45 -3.86
N ILE A 41 15.96 -2.39 -3.05
CA ILE A 41 16.10 -1.00 -3.51
C ILE A 41 17.53 -0.75 -4.02
N ILE A 42 18.55 -1.22 -3.30
CA ILE A 42 19.95 -1.11 -3.74
C ILE A 42 20.18 -1.93 -5.02
N ASP A 43 19.72 -3.18 -5.07
CA ASP A 43 19.89 -4.04 -6.23
C ASP A 43 19.23 -3.40 -7.48
N TYR A 44 18.03 -2.85 -7.34
CA TYR A 44 17.35 -2.09 -8.38
C TYR A 44 18.11 -0.83 -8.79
N ALA A 45 18.55 0.00 -7.83
CA ALA A 45 19.29 1.23 -8.12
C ALA A 45 20.63 0.94 -8.81
N GLN A 46 21.36 -0.10 -8.40
CA GLN A 46 22.61 -0.49 -9.08
C GLN A 46 22.36 -0.92 -10.53
N SER A 47 21.26 -1.62 -10.79
CA SER A 47 20.86 -2.02 -12.14
C SER A 47 20.44 -0.81 -12.98
N PHE A 48 19.66 0.09 -12.40
CA PHE A 48 19.11 1.26 -13.10
C PHE A 48 20.17 2.31 -13.44
N TYR A 49 21.07 2.61 -12.49
CA TYR A 49 22.14 3.61 -12.68
C TYR A 49 23.45 3.00 -13.21
N GLU A 50 23.47 1.70 -13.49
CA GLU A 50 24.66 0.94 -13.93
C GLU A 50 25.91 1.18 -13.04
N THR A 51 25.69 1.49 -11.76
CA THR A 51 26.74 1.89 -10.81
C THR A 51 26.75 0.95 -9.63
N LYS A 52 27.89 0.35 -9.28
CA LYS A 52 28.01 -0.57 -8.14
C LYS A 52 28.18 0.18 -6.82
N LEU A 53 27.47 -0.24 -5.78
CA LEU A 53 27.69 0.25 -4.42
C LEU A 53 28.99 -0.38 -3.87
N PRO A 54 29.97 0.41 -3.39
CA PRO A 54 31.24 -0.11 -2.88
C PRO A 54 31.11 -0.66 -1.44
N VAL A 55 30.13 -1.52 -1.21
CA VAL A 55 29.79 -2.15 0.08
C VAL A 55 29.43 -3.61 -0.14
N SER A 56 29.86 -4.49 0.77
CA SER A 56 29.57 -5.93 0.66
C SER A 56 28.07 -6.22 0.79
N LYS A 57 27.59 -7.27 0.08
CA LYS A 57 26.20 -7.75 0.20
C LYS A 57 25.81 -8.11 1.64
N SER A 58 26.76 -8.65 2.42
CA SER A 58 26.54 -8.95 3.83
C SER A 58 26.24 -7.68 4.65
N SER A 59 27.01 -6.61 4.45
CA SER A 59 26.77 -5.34 5.13
C SER A 59 25.44 -4.69 4.73
N ILE A 60 25.03 -4.83 3.47
CA ILE A 60 23.71 -4.36 3.00
C ILE A 60 22.60 -5.15 3.71
N SER A 61 22.74 -6.48 3.82
CA SER A 61 21.78 -7.34 4.52
C SER A 61 21.66 -7.00 6.01
N THR A 62 22.78 -6.66 6.68
CA THR A 62 22.74 -6.32 8.11
C THR A 62 22.16 -4.94 8.38
N LEU A 63 22.06 -4.05 7.38
CA LEU A 63 21.54 -2.69 7.57
C LEU A 63 20.10 -2.69 8.12
N SER A 64 19.27 -3.63 7.69
CA SER A 64 17.87 -3.75 8.12
C SER A 64 17.68 -4.50 9.44
N THR A 65 18.76 -5.06 10.01
CA THR A 65 18.70 -5.92 11.21
C THR A 65 19.61 -5.38 12.32
N LYS A 66 20.91 -5.68 12.25
CA LYS A 66 21.92 -5.32 13.27
C LYS A 66 22.46 -3.89 13.10
N GLY A 67 22.25 -3.31 11.93
CA GLY A 67 22.83 -2.03 11.53
C GLY A 67 24.29 -2.13 11.08
N ILE A 68 24.80 -1.03 10.56
CA ILE A 68 26.18 -0.91 10.05
C ILE A 68 26.93 0.22 10.76
N GLY A 69 28.27 0.15 10.73
CA GLY A 69 29.11 1.21 11.25
C GLY A 69 29.07 2.48 10.40
N LYS A 70 29.40 3.62 11.01
CA LYS A 70 29.48 4.94 10.35
C LYS A 70 30.28 4.95 9.04
N PRO A 71 31.45 4.28 8.92
CA PRO A 71 32.20 4.27 7.65
C PRO A 71 31.42 3.63 6.50
N THR A 72 30.75 2.50 6.76
CA THR A 72 29.93 1.82 5.76
C THR A 72 28.70 2.66 5.42
N PHE A 73 28.05 3.27 6.42
CA PHE A 73 26.92 4.16 6.18
C PHE A 73 27.30 5.33 5.27
N LYS A 74 28.44 5.99 5.53
CA LYS A 74 28.95 7.07 4.67
C LYS A 74 29.22 6.63 3.23
N LYS A 75 29.68 5.39 3.01
CA LYS A 75 29.85 4.85 1.65
C LYS A 75 28.51 4.74 0.92
N ILE A 76 27.46 4.29 1.60
CA ILE A 76 26.10 4.20 1.05
C ILE A 76 25.56 5.59 0.75
N GLU A 77 25.66 6.51 1.70
CA GLU A 77 25.23 7.90 1.54
C GLU A 77 25.94 8.56 0.35
N ASN A 78 27.27 8.54 0.31
CA ASN A 78 28.04 9.13 -0.79
C ASN A 78 27.71 8.51 -2.14
N TRP A 79 27.46 7.20 -2.19
CA TRP A 79 27.05 6.53 -3.42
C TRP A 79 25.70 7.06 -3.92
N PHE A 80 24.67 7.13 -3.06
CA PHE A 80 23.39 7.72 -3.45
C PHE A 80 23.49 9.19 -3.87
N LEU A 81 24.35 9.97 -3.20
CA LEU A 81 24.61 11.38 -3.56
C LEU A 81 25.24 11.52 -4.95
N SER A 82 25.99 10.51 -5.40
CA SER A 82 26.66 10.49 -6.70
C SER A 82 25.78 10.06 -7.89
N LEU A 83 24.60 9.48 -7.64
CA LEU A 83 23.66 9.09 -8.70
C LEU A 83 23.02 10.34 -9.33
N SER A 84 22.61 10.26 -10.59
CA SER A 84 21.94 11.36 -11.30
C SER A 84 20.54 10.95 -11.76
N PRO A 85 19.46 11.65 -11.35
CA PRO A 85 19.48 12.87 -10.55
C PRO A 85 19.88 12.60 -9.09
N SER A 86 20.63 13.53 -8.49
CA SER A 86 21.12 13.37 -7.11
C SER A 86 19.96 13.22 -6.15
N ILE A 87 20.05 12.23 -5.24
CA ILE A 87 19.05 12.00 -4.20
C ILE A 87 18.82 13.23 -3.32
N VAL A 88 19.77 14.18 -3.28
CA VAL A 88 19.62 15.47 -2.57
C VAL A 88 18.40 16.23 -3.07
N HIS A 89 18.05 16.11 -4.35
CA HIS A 89 16.85 16.73 -4.91
C HIS A 89 15.55 16.05 -4.45
N ILE A 90 15.64 14.83 -3.94
CA ILE A 90 14.55 14.05 -3.34
C ILE A 90 14.45 14.34 -1.82
N PHE A 91 15.50 14.87 -1.20
CA PHE A 91 15.50 15.25 0.21
C PHE A 91 14.72 16.55 0.46
N ASN A 92 13.41 16.42 0.66
CA ASN A 92 12.52 17.51 1.04
C ASN A 92 12.35 17.57 2.58
N PRO A 93 12.84 18.63 3.28
CA PRO A 93 12.71 18.74 4.74
C PRO A 93 11.25 18.74 5.23
N LYS A 94 10.32 19.27 4.43
CA LYS A 94 8.89 19.24 4.75
C LYS A 94 8.36 17.81 4.71
N LEU A 95 8.76 17.03 3.70
CA LEU A 95 8.44 15.60 3.60
C LEU A 95 9.02 14.82 4.79
N LEU A 96 10.29 15.04 5.14
CA LEU A 96 10.91 14.37 6.30
C LEU A 96 10.12 14.62 7.59
N LYS A 97 9.67 15.86 7.80
CA LYS A 97 8.81 16.22 8.95
C LYS A 97 7.44 15.53 8.87
N LYS A 98 6.82 15.47 7.69
CA LYS A 98 5.54 14.78 7.44
C LYS A 98 5.67 13.27 7.75
N ASN A 99 6.72 12.62 7.24
CA ASN A 99 7.01 11.22 7.46
C ASN A 99 7.26 10.92 8.94
N TYR A 100 8.08 11.73 9.61
CA TYR A 100 8.36 11.55 11.04
C TYR A 100 7.07 11.61 11.88
N LYS A 101 6.19 12.59 11.60
CA LYS A 101 4.91 12.69 12.29
C LYS A 101 4.03 11.46 12.09
N ALA A 102 3.96 10.92 10.87
CA ALA A 102 3.19 9.72 10.57
C ALA A 102 3.75 8.48 11.29
N VAL A 103 5.07 8.29 11.29
CA VAL A 103 5.71 7.17 12.02
C VAL A 103 5.42 7.24 13.52
N VAL A 104 5.49 8.43 14.13
CA VAL A 104 5.25 8.62 15.58
C VAL A 104 3.86 8.16 16.02
N VAL A 105 2.85 8.37 15.18
CA VAL A 105 1.46 7.99 15.48
C VAL A 105 1.10 6.58 15.02
N GLY A 106 2.04 5.85 14.42
CA GLY A 106 1.79 4.48 13.95
C GLY A 106 1.08 4.38 12.59
N SER A 107 1.20 5.39 11.73
CA SER A 107 0.54 5.44 10.42
C SER A 107 1.44 4.93 9.29
N ASN A 108 0.86 4.16 8.37
CA ASN A 108 1.56 3.69 7.16
C ASN A 108 1.79 4.80 6.13
N ALA A 109 1.16 5.97 6.30
CA ALA A 109 1.25 7.11 5.39
C ALA A 109 2.69 7.60 5.14
N SER A 110 3.62 7.38 6.07
CA SER A 110 5.02 7.85 5.93
C SER A 110 5.70 7.35 4.66
N HIS A 111 5.46 6.11 4.27
CA HIS A 111 6.08 5.52 3.09
C HIS A 111 5.38 5.99 1.81
N PHE A 112 4.05 6.05 1.84
CA PHE A 112 3.26 6.55 0.71
C PHE A 112 3.49 8.03 0.40
N TYR A 113 3.69 8.88 1.41
CA TYR A 113 4.11 10.28 1.18
C TYR A 113 5.43 10.36 0.43
N SER A 114 6.36 9.46 0.72
CA SER A 114 7.65 9.42 0.00
C SER A 114 7.48 8.94 -1.43
N CYS A 115 6.59 7.96 -1.67
CA CYS A 115 6.22 7.50 -3.00
C CYS A 115 5.60 8.65 -3.83
N VAL A 116 4.57 9.30 -3.30
CA VAL A 116 3.88 10.43 -3.97
C VAL A 116 4.83 11.59 -4.23
N ASP A 117 5.68 11.98 -3.27
CA ASP A 117 6.63 13.09 -3.48
C ASP A 117 7.68 12.74 -4.54
N SER A 118 8.15 11.49 -4.57
CA SER A 118 9.08 10.99 -5.59
C SER A 118 8.44 10.99 -6.98
N TYR A 119 7.18 10.60 -7.07
CA TYR A 119 6.39 10.70 -8.30
C TYR A 119 6.21 12.15 -8.76
N LYS A 120 5.80 13.05 -7.86
CA LYS A 120 5.69 14.48 -8.17
C LYS A 120 7.03 15.10 -8.58
N PHE A 121 8.13 14.60 -8.04
CA PHE A 121 9.48 14.98 -8.47
C PHE A 121 9.77 14.49 -9.89
N SER A 122 9.48 13.24 -10.24
CA SER A 122 9.71 12.71 -11.59
C SER A 122 8.89 13.46 -12.65
N LEU A 123 7.64 13.82 -12.35
CA LEU A 123 6.81 14.68 -13.19
C LEU A 123 7.47 16.03 -13.48
N ARG A 124 7.98 16.70 -12.44
CA ARG A 124 8.64 18.01 -12.59
C ARG A 124 9.96 17.91 -13.35
N ALA A 125 10.72 16.86 -13.12
CA ALA A 125 12.04 16.67 -13.72
C ALA A 125 11.95 16.31 -15.21
N ASN A 126 10.99 15.45 -15.58
CA ASN A 126 10.92 14.89 -16.93
C ASN A 126 9.77 15.43 -17.78
N LYS A 127 8.86 16.24 -17.22
CA LYS A 127 7.59 16.68 -17.87
C LYS A 127 6.78 15.52 -18.46
N ASN A 128 6.95 14.32 -17.91
CA ASN A 128 6.27 13.13 -18.40
C ASN A 128 4.85 13.11 -17.87
N ASP A 129 3.89 13.45 -18.72
CA ASP A 129 2.51 13.05 -18.49
C ASP A 129 2.43 11.52 -18.47
N ASN A 130 1.71 10.95 -17.50
CA ASN A 130 1.53 9.51 -17.37
C ASN A 130 0.20 9.19 -16.68
N GLU A 131 -0.20 7.93 -16.76
CA GLU A 131 -1.45 7.38 -16.27
C GLU A 131 -1.63 7.40 -14.74
N LEU A 132 -0.56 7.63 -13.98
CA LEU A 132 -0.58 7.48 -12.51
C LEU A 132 -1.08 8.71 -11.77
N ASN A 133 -1.36 9.83 -12.44
CA ASN A 133 -1.76 11.09 -11.79
C ASN A 133 -2.95 10.88 -10.84
N VAL A 134 -4.03 10.26 -11.33
CA VAL A 134 -5.25 10.02 -10.56
C VAL A 134 -4.98 9.10 -9.37
N LEU A 135 -4.24 8.02 -9.58
CA LEU A 135 -3.83 7.10 -8.52
C LEU A 135 -3.00 7.79 -7.42
N MET A 136 -2.05 8.62 -7.81
CA MET A 136 -1.12 9.27 -6.86
C MET A 136 -1.80 10.37 -6.05
N ASP A 137 -2.75 11.10 -6.64
CA ASP A 137 -3.56 12.07 -5.90
C ASP A 137 -4.49 11.37 -4.90
N TRP A 138 -5.22 10.32 -5.33
CA TRP A 138 -6.01 9.50 -4.42
C TRP A 138 -5.17 8.89 -3.29
N LEU A 139 -3.96 8.40 -3.61
CA LEU A 139 -3.08 7.80 -2.62
C LEU A 139 -2.58 8.81 -1.59
N GLU A 140 -2.37 10.07 -1.99
CA GLU A 140 -2.07 11.15 -1.05
C GLU A 140 -3.26 11.44 -0.12
N GLU A 141 -4.47 11.54 -0.66
CA GLU A 141 -5.70 11.73 0.12
C GLU A 141 -5.92 10.60 1.12
N ARG A 142 -5.85 9.34 0.65
CA ARG A 142 -5.96 8.13 1.47
C ARG A 142 -4.90 8.12 2.58
N SER A 143 -3.67 8.52 2.27
CA SER A 143 -2.57 8.62 3.25
C SER A 143 -2.80 9.73 4.28
N ASN A 144 -3.33 10.88 3.86
CA ASN A 144 -3.70 11.96 4.79
C ASN A 144 -4.82 11.53 5.74
N ALA A 145 -5.84 10.82 5.23
CA ALA A 145 -6.91 10.29 6.04
C ALA A 145 -6.40 9.26 7.08
N ASP A 146 -5.53 8.32 6.69
CA ASP A 146 -4.90 7.37 7.62
C ASP A 146 -4.09 8.09 8.72
N TYR A 147 -3.28 9.06 8.34
CA TYR A 147 -2.50 9.86 9.29
C TYR A 147 -3.40 10.58 10.31
N LEU A 148 -4.51 11.16 9.88
CA LEU A 148 -5.45 11.87 10.75
C LEU A 148 -6.12 10.91 11.74
N LEU A 149 -6.62 9.76 11.28
CA LEU A 149 -7.19 8.72 12.14
C LEU A 149 -6.19 8.24 13.20
N MET A 150 -4.98 7.87 12.76
CA MET A 150 -3.95 7.37 13.68
C MET A 150 -3.47 8.45 14.65
N SER A 151 -3.43 9.71 14.22
CA SER A 151 -3.14 10.85 15.10
C SER A 151 -4.23 11.04 16.14
N GLU A 152 -5.51 10.88 15.78
CA GLU A 152 -6.62 10.97 16.73
C GLU A 152 -6.55 9.83 17.76
N ILE A 153 -6.38 8.59 17.31
CA ILE A 153 -6.20 7.42 18.18
C ILE A 153 -5.04 7.66 19.15
N HIS A 154 -3.88 8.06 18.63
CA HIS A 154 -2.69 8.33 19.45
C HIS A 154 -2.95 9.42 20.49
N ARG A 155 -3.62 10.52 20.10
CA ARG A 155 -3.96 11.62 21.01
C ARG A 155 -4.93 11.17 22.10
N LYS A 156 -6.00 10.48 21.75
CA LYS A 156 -7.01 9.98 22.71
C LYS A 156 -6.43 8.95 23.66
N ALA A 157 -5.54 8.08 23.18
CA ALA A 157 -4.82 7.14 24.02
C ALA A 157 -3.87 7.83 25.00
N LYS A 158 -3.16 8.87 24.53
CA LYS A 158 -2.25 9.66 25.39
C LYS A 158 -2.99 10.43 26.48
N SER A 159 -4.23 10.86 26.21
CA SER A 159 -5.09 11.52 27.19
C SER A 159 -5.93 10.54 28.02
N GLU A 160 -5.65 9.23 27.94
CA GLU A 160 -6.37 8.16 28.67
C GLU A 160 -7.89 8.13 28.41
N VAL A 161 -8.35 8.72 27.30
CA VAL A 161 -9.76 8.70 26.86
C VAL A 161 -10.13 7.35 26.26
N ILE A 162 -9.14 6.65 25.69
CA ILE A 162 -9.27 5.28 25.19
C ILE A 162 -8.10 4.43 25.67
N ASN A 163 -8.30 3.14 25.78
CA ASN A 163 -7.23 2.16 25.95
C ASN A 163 -6.69 1.74 24.58
N LYS A 164 -5.44 2.12 24.26
CA LYS A 164 -4.79 1.75 22.98
C LYS A 164 -4.65 0.24 22.75
N ASN A 165 -4.74 -0.56 23.81
CA ASN A 165 -4.63 -2.01 23.76
C ASN A 165 -6.00 -2.69 23.71
N ASP A 166 -7.10 -1.93 23.84
CA ASP A 166 -8.46 -2.45 23.73
C ASP A 166 -8.95 -2.31 22.27
N PRO A 167 -9.16 -3.43 21.55
CA PRO A 167 -9.67 -3.38 20.18
C PRO A 167 -11.04 -2.71 20.06
N LYS A 168 -11.90 -2.75 21.09
CA LYS A 168 -13.24 -2.14 21.05
C LYS A 168 -13.14 -0.61 20.97
N ASP A 169 -12.27 -0.03 21.79
CA ASP A 169 -12.01 1.40 21.82
C ASP A 169 -11.39 1.92 20.51
N ILE A 170 -10.44 1.17 19.95
CA ILE A 170 -9.84 1.49 18.66
C ILE A 170 -10.89 1.41 17.55
N TRP A 171 -11.68 0.33 17.52
CA TRP A 171 -12.72 0.13 16.52
C TRP A 171 -13.75 1.25 16.51
N LEU A 172 -14.18 1.74 17.68
CA LEU A 172 -15.16 2.83 17.76
C LEU A 172 -14.70 4.10 17.02
N LEU A 173 -13.40 4.41 17.06
CA LEU A 173 -12.82 5.51 16.31
C LEU A 173 -12.69 5.19 14.82
N GLN A 174 -12.27 3.97 14.49
CA GLN A 174 -12.17 3.52 13.10
C GLN A 174 -13.52 3.46 12.39
N LYS A 175 -14.61 3.09 13.08
CA LYS A 175 -15.95 2.99 12.52
C LYS A 175 -16.39 4.29 11.85
N THR A 176 -16.29 5.39 12.58
CA THR A 176 -16.66 6.73 12.07
C THR A 176 -15.83 7.09 10.84
N HIS A 177 -14.53 6.75 10.88
CA HIS A 177 -13.62 6.99 9.77
C HIS A 177 -13.98 6.17 8.54
N TRP A 178 -14.28 4.87 8.69
CA TRP A 178 -14.70 4.00 7.60
C TRP A 178 -15.96 4.53 6.90
N HIS A 179 -16.98 4.95 7.65
CA HIS A 179 -18.18 5.55 7.06
C HIS A 179 -17.90 6.85 6.29
N ALA A 180 -16.90 7.63 6.72
CA ALA A 180 -16.62 8.94 6.13
C ALA A 180 -15.61 8.90 4.98
N GLN A 181 -14.75 7.88 4.91
CA GLN A 181 -13.56 7.88 4.06
C GLN A 181 -13.43 6.63 3.17
N SER A 182 -14.43 5.74 3.17
CA SER A 182 -14.45 4.58 2.26
C SER A 182 -15.83 4.37 1.64
N LEU A 183 -15.86 3.46 0.66
CA LEU A 183 -17.10 3.00 0.01
C LEU A 183 -17.54 1.63 0.54
N VAL A 184 -16.98 1.18 1.67
CA VAL A 184 -17.40 -0.07 2.31
C VAL A 184 -18.87 0.05 2.70
N PRO A 185 -19.74 -0.89 2.31
CA PRO A 185 -21.16 -0.82 2.64
C PRO A 185 -21.40 -0.77 4.16
N SER A 186 -22.31 0.09 4.61
CA SER A 186 -22.60 0.28 6.05
C SER A 186 -22.95 -1.02 6.76
N ARG A 187 -23.69 -1.92 6.10
CA ARG A 187 -23.99 -3.26 6.62
C ARG A 187 -22.75 -4.07 7.00
N GLN A 188 -21.66 -3.95 6.25
CA GLN A 188 -20.41 -4.67 6.55
C GLN A 188 -19.71 -4.06 7.78
N ILE A 189 -19.77 -2.72 7.91
CA ILE A 189 -19.25 -2.02 9.08
C ILE A 189 -20.08 -2.38 10.34
N GLU A 190 -21.40 -2.52 10.19
CA GLU A 190 -22.31 -2.93 11.27
C GLU A 190 -22.02 -4.34 11.77
N VAL A 191 -21.77 -5.30 10.88
CA VAL A 191 -21.35 -6.67 11.25
C VAL A 191 -20.12 -6.65 12.15
N LEU A 192 -19.11 -5.84 11.82
CA LEU A 192 -17.91 -5.70 12.64
C LEU A 192 -18.20 -4.95 13.94
N ASP A 193 -19.07 -3.94 13.93
CA ASP A 193 -19.49 -3.24 15.15
C ASP A 193 -20.19 -4.15 16.15
N GLU A 194 -21.08 -5.03 15.68
CA GLU A 194 -21.70 -6.07 16.51
C GLU A 194 -20.64 -7.03 17.07
N PHE A 195 -19.69 -7.48 16.24
CA PHE A 195 -18.58 -8.33 16.66
C PHE A 195 -17.72 -7.68 17.76
N PHE A 196 -17.32 -6.42 17.60
CA PHE A 196 -16.51 -5.73 18.61
C PHE A 196 -17.31 -5.40 19.88
N LYS A 197 -18.63 -5.19 19.80
CA LYS A 197 -19.46 -5.00 21.00
C LYS A 197 -19.71 -6.30 21.76
N SER A 198 -19.75 -7.43 21.06
CA SER A 198 -20.02 -8.74 21.60
C SER A 198 -19.01 -9.17 22.68
N ASP A 199 -19.51 -9.80 23.74
CA ASP A 199 -18.71 -10.49 24.76
C ASP A 199 -18.69 -12.02 24.51
N LYS A 200 -19.18 -12.47 23.35
CA LYS A 200 -19.14 -13.89 22.98
C LYS A 200 -17.69 -14.35 22.90
N ARG A 201 -17.42 -15.50 23.54
CA ARG A 201 -16.18 -16.25 23.32
C ARG A 201 -16.17 -16.85 21.93
N ARG A 202 -14.97 -17.11 21.39
CA ARG A 202 -14.76 -17.60 20.03
C ARG A 202 -15.57 -18.86 19.72
N GLU A 203 -15.64 -19.79 20.66
CA GLU A 203 -16.36 -21.06 20.56
C GLU A 203 -17.88 -20.92 20.47
N ASN A 204 -18.42 -19.74 20.79
CA ASN A 204 -19.86 -19.47 20.82
C ASN A 204 -20.38 -18.77 19.57
N TYR A 205 -19.52 -18.52 18.57
CA TYR A 205 -19.94 -17.98 17.28
C TYR A 205 -20.48 -19.11 16.39
N THR A 206 -21.63 -18.87 15.76
CA THR A 206 -22.15 -19.79 14.75
C THR A 206 -21.33 -19.70 13.47
N PHE A 207 -21.47 -20.71 12.60
CA PHE A 207 -20.81 -20.69 11.30
C PHE A 207 -21.18 -19.46 10.47
N ASP A 208 -22.48 -19.10 10.45
CA ASP A 208 -22.98 -17.96 9.68
C ASP A 208 -22.43 -16.62 10.22
N GLU A 209 -22.29 -16.48 11.54
CA GLU A 209 -21.69 -15.29 12.15
C GLU A 209 -20.21 -15.18 11.77
N VAL A 210 -19.46 -16.29 11.85
CA VAL A 210 -18.04 -16.31 11.43
C VAL A 210 -17.91 -15.95 9.96
N LEU A 211 -18.79 -16.48 9.11
CA LEU A 211 -18.80 -16.18 7.67
C LEU A 211 -19.10 -14.70 7.40
N ALA A 212 -20.05 -14.10 8.11
CA ALA A 212 -20.36 -12.69 8.00
C ALA A 212 -19.16 -11.80 8.43
N ILE A 213 -18.52 -12.13 9.55
CA ILE A 213 -17.33 -11.41 10.04
C ILE A 213 -16.17 -11.52 9.05
N ALA A 214 -15.94 -12.71 8.49
CA ALA A 214 -14.92 -12.93 7.48
C ALA A 214 -15.23 -12.11 6.21
N GLY A 215 -16.47 -12.14 5.73
CA GLY A 215 -16.95 -11.34 4.61
C GLY A 215 -16.69 -9.85 4.82
N ALA A 216 -17.13 -9.30 5.95
CA ALA A 216 -16.90 -7.89 6.28
C ALA A 216 -15.40 -7.54 6.35
N SER A 217 -14.57 -8.44 6.89
CA SER A 217 -13.11 -8.26 6.92
C SER A 217 -12.50 -8.20 5.51
N TYR A 218 -13.04 -8.99 4.55
CA TYR A 218 -12.62 -8.91 3.16
C TYR A 218 -13.01 -7.59 2.51
N TYR A 219 -14.21 -7.06 2.76
CA TYR A 219 -14.61 -5.74 2.27
C TYR A 219 -13.62 -4.66 2.73
N LEU A 220 -13.26 -4.64 4.02
CA LEU A 220 -12.27 -3.69 4.55
C LEU A 220 -10.90 -3.88 3.90
N THR A 221 -10.44 -5.13 3.76
CA THR A 221 -9.11 -5.44 3.21
C THR A 221 -8.99 -5.05 1.73
N PHE A 222 -10.02 -5.36 0.93
CA PHE A 222 -10.01 -5.10 -0.51
C PHE A 222 -10.36 -3.66 -0.89
N ASP A 223 -10.96 -2.87 0.01
CA ASP A 223 -11.29 -1.46 -0.24
C ASP A 223 -10.10 -0.68 -0.81
N PHE A 224 -8.91 -0.80 -0.19
CA PHE A 224 -7.70 -0.14 -0.69
C PHE A 224 -7.32 -0.61 -2.09
N TYR A 225 -7.23 -1.92 -2.31
CA TYR A 225 -6.72 -2.48 -3.58
C TYR A 225 -7.66 -2.22 -4.74
N LEU A 226 -8.96 -2.41 -4.53
CA LEU A 226 -9.98 -2.13 -5.55
C LEU A 226 -10.05 -0.64 -5.87
N SER A 227 -9.95 0.24 -4.86
CA SER A 227 -9.85 1.69 -5.09
C SER A 227 -8.59 2.05 -5.87
N ALA A 228 -7.45 1.44 -5.56
CA ALA A 228 -6.20 1.69 -6.27
C ALA A 228 -6.28 1.27 -7.74
N ILE A 229 -6.82 0.07 -8.02
CA ILE A 229 -7.04 -0.40 -9.40
C ILE A 229 -7.99 0.54 -10.14
N ALA A 230 -9.09 0.95 -9.52
CA ALA A 230 -10.06 1.85 -10.15
C ALA A 230 -9.44 3.20 -10.51
N ASN A 231 -8.69 3.81 -9.58
CA ASN A 231 -8.03 5.10 -9.85
C ASN A 231 -6.92 4.98 -10.91
N TYR A 232 -6.23 3.84 -10.96
CA TYR A 232 -5.29 3.56 -12.04
C TYR A 232 -5.99 3.45 -13.40
N GLU A 233 -7.07 2.68 -13.50
CA GLU A 233 -7.81 2.51 -14.77
C GLU A 233 -8.43 3.83 -15.26
N ILE A 234 -8.94 4.67 -14.36
CA ILE A 234 -9.41 6.01 -14.71
C ILE A 234 -8.26 6.87 -15.22
N GLY A 235 -7.12 6.86 -14.53
CA GLY A 235 -5.93 7.62 -14.95
C GLY A 235 -5.39 7.17 -16.31
N LEU A 236 -5.45 5.87 -16.59
CA LEU A 236 -5.09 5.26 -17.86
C LEU A 236 -6.02 5.73 -18.99
N GLN A 237 -7.32 5.74 -18.75
CA GLN A 237 -8.31 6.26 -19.72
C GLN A 237 -8.00 7.73 -20.07
N PHE A 238 -7.82 8.59 -19.06
CA PHE A 238 -7.49 10.00 -19.30
C PHE A 238 -6.17 10.18 -20.03
N TYR A 239 -5.17 9.34 -19.74
CA TYR A 239 -3.89 9.39 -20.42
C TYR A 239 -4.04 9.07 -21.92
N TYR A 240 -4.78 8.02 -22.27
CA TYR A 240 -5.00 7.68 -23.68
C TYR A 240 -5.86 8.70 -24.42
N GLU A 241 -6.87 9.28 -23.78
CA GLU A 241 -7.66 10.37 -24.37
C GLU A 241 -6.80 11.58 -24.74
N ARG A 242 -5.78 11.90 -23.95
CA ARG A 242 -4.85 13.02 -24.23
C ARG A 242 -3.87 12.72 -25.36
N LEU A 243 -3.55 11.44 -25.62
CA LEU A 243 -2.64 11.04 -26.69
C LEU A 243 -3.29 11.06 -28.08
N ASP A 244 -4.61 11.31 -28.18
CA ASP A 244 -5.38 11.30 -29.43
C ASP A 244 -5.26 9.98 -30.21
N GLU A 245 -4.77 8.91 -29.55
CA GLU A 245 -4.91 7.56 -30.06
C GLU A 245 -6.40 7.27 -30.12
N THR A 246 -6.91 6.89 -31.30
CA THR A 246 -8.29 6.48 -31.54
C THR A 246 -8.72 5.39 -30.56
N CYS A 247 -9.17 5.81 -29.38
CA CYS A 247 -9.70 5.04 -28.26
C CYS A 247 -11.05 4.37 -28.60
N LYS A 248 -11.37 4.25 -29.89
CA LYS A 248 -12.60 3.63 -30.40
C LYS A 248 -12.43 2.14 -30.69
N ASP A 249 -11.22 1.69 -31.03
CA ASP A 249 -11.00 0.30 -31.47
C ASP A 249 -10.31 -0.60 -30.43
N LYS A 250 -9.73 -0.02 -29.38
CA LYS A 250 -9.33 -0.78 -28.18
C LYS A 250 -10.53 -0.78 -27.24
N GLN A 251 -11.41 -1.75 -27.40
CA GLN A 251 -12.40 -2.09 -26.38
C GLN A 251 -11.60 -2.44 -25.11
N TYR A 252 -11.46 -1.49 -24.18
CA TYR A 252 -10.65 -1.67 -22.98
C TYR A 252 -11.27 -2.78 -22.13
N SER A 253 -10.73 -3.99 -22.24
CA SER A 253 -10.99 -5.07 -21.30
C SER A 253 -10.21 -4.78 -20.01
N SER A 254 -10.64 -3.75 -19.29
CA SER A 254 -10.11 -3.43 -17.96
C SER A 254 -10.66 -4.44 -16.94
N PHE A 255 -10.04 -4.50 -15.77
CA PHE A 255 -10.55 -5.33 -14.67
C PHE A 255 -11.97 -4.91 -14.33
N PHE A 256 -12.24 -3.60 -14.14
CA PHE A 256 -13.57 -3.14 -13.80
C PHE A 256 -14.59 -3.24 -14.94
N THR A 257 -14.19 -3.18 -16.21
CA THR A 257 -15.07 -3.55 -17.32
C THR A 257 -15.52 -5.00 -17.21
N GLY A 258 -14.59 -5.92 -16.89
CA GLY A 258 -14.92 -7.32 -16.62
C GLY A 258 -15.84 -7.50 -15.42
N VAL A 259 -15.60 -6.75 -14.34
CA VAL A 259 -16.46 -6.76 -13.14
C VAL A 259 -17.88 -6.29 -13.48
N LEU A 260 -18.03 -5.20 -14.23
CA LEU A 260 -19.34 -4.68 -14.62
C LEU A 260 -20.08 -5.65 -15.53
N ASN A 261 -19.40 -6.26 -16.50
CA ASN A 261 -20.01 -7.28 -17.36
C ASN A 261 -20.48 -8.48 -16.54
N THR A 262 -19.65 -9.01 -15.64
CA THR A 262 -20.03 -10.12 -14.76
C THR A 262 -21.17 -9.75 -13.82
N PHE A 263 -21.21 -8.51 -13.32
CA PHE A 263 -22.32 -8.03 -12.49
C PHE A 263 -23.64 -7.93 -13.27
N ILE A 264 -23.61 -7.54 -14.54
CA ILE A 264 -24.79 -7.41 -15.40
C ILE A 264 -25.27 -8.77 -15.91
N GLU A 265 -24.35 -9.68 -16.25
CA GLU A 265 -24.65 -10.94 -16.95
C GLU A 265 -24.89 -12.14 -16.03
N SER A 266 -24.50 -12.07 -14.75
CA SER A 266 -24.58 -13.20 -13.82
C SER A 266 -25.76 -13.12 -12.86
N ASP A 267 -26.64 -14.12 -12.91
CA ASP A 267 -27.75 -14.29 -11.95
C ASP A 267 -27.28 -14.71 -10.53
N GLU A 268 -26.01 -15.08 -10.37
CA GLU A 268 -25.45 -15.56 -9.08
C GLU A 268 -24.82 -14.43 -8.25
N VAL A 269 -24.70 -13.23 -8.81
CA VAL A 269 -23.99 -12.09 -8.22
C VAL A 269 -24.97 -11.15 -7.54
N ASN A 270 -24.76 -10.88 -6.26
CA ASN A 270 -25.63 -9.97 -5.48
C ASN A 270 -25.03 -8.57 -5.29
N SER A 271 -23.76 -8.37 -5.66
CA SER A 271 -23.06 -7.09 -5.53
C SER A 271 -21.89 -6.96 -6.50
N CYS A 272 -21.47 -5.73 -6.80
CA CYS A 272 -20.26 -5.49 -7.60
C CYS A 272 -18.99 -6.08 -6.96
N PHE A 273 -18.98 -6.23 -5.63
CA PHE A 273 -17.87 -6.88 -4.93
C PHE A 273 -17.82 -8.38 -5.22
N ASP A 274 -18.97 -9.06 -5.26
CA ASP A 274 -19.04 -10.48 -5.62
C ASP A 274 -18.55 -10.69 -7.07
N ALA A 275 -18.95 -9.82 -8.00
CA ALA A 275 -18.43 -9.82 -9.37
C ALA A 275 -16.90 -9.61 -9.41
N ALA A 276 -16.37 -8.68 -8.60
CA ALA A 276 -14.93 -8.46 -8.50
C ALA A 276 -14.20 -9.70 -8.00
N LEU A 277 -14.74 -10.42 -7.02
CA LEU A 277 -14.16 -11.67 -6.53
C LEU A 277 -14.19 -12.78 -7.61
N ILE A 278 -15.26 -12.86 -8.41
CA ILE A 278 -15.34 -13.80 -9.53
C ILE A 278 -14.28 -13.50 -10.58
N GLU A 279 -14.12 -12.24 -10.98
CA GLU A 279 -13.10 -11.83 -11.96
C GLU A 279 -11.68 -12.07 -11.43
N LEU A 280 -11.41 -11.75 -10.16
CA LEU A 280 -10.14 -12.07 -9.51
C LEU A 280 -9.87 -13.58 -9.52
N LYS A 281 -10.88 -14.41 -9.21
CA LYS A 281 -10.75 -15.86 -9.24
C LYS A 281 -10.46 -16.36 -10.66
N LYS A 282 -11.14 -15.83 -11.69
CA LYS A 282 -10.89 -16.17 -13.10
C LYS A 282 -9.45 -15.81 -13.49
N PHE A 283 -8.99 -14.62 -13.13
CA PHE A 283 -7.63 -14.15 -13.40
C PHE A 283 -6.56 -15.02 -12.72
N ILE A 284 -6.74 -15.34 -11.43
CA ILE A 284 -5.80 -16.21 -10.71
C ILE A 284 -5.79 -17.62 -11.33
N SER A 285 -6.96 -18.16 -11.65
CA SER A 285 -7.08 -19.50 -12.22
C SER A 285 -6.44 -19.61 -13.62
N SER A 286 -6.49 -18.55 -14.42
CA SER A 286 -5.84 -18.52 -15.74
C SER A 286 -4.31 -18.46 -15.63
N LYS A 287 -3.78 -17.71 -14.65
CA LYS A 287 -2.34 -17.66 -14.35
C LYS A 287 -1.78 -19.01 -13.87
N ILE A 288 -2.50 -19.70 -12.97
CA ILE A 288 -2.09 -21.03 -12.50
C ILE A 288 -2.05 -22.04 -13.66
N LYS A 289 -3.00 -21.97 -14.59
CA LYS A 289 -3.00 -22.85 -15.78
C LYS A 289 -1.82 -22.57 -16.73
N LEU A 290 -1.43 -21.31 -16.90
CA LEU A 290 -0.27 -20.92 -17.72
C LEU A 290 1.06 -21.44 -17.12
N ASP A 291 1.23 -21.34 -15.80
CA ASP A 291 2.44 -21.84 -15.12
C ASP A 291 2.54 -23.38 -15.13
N GLY A 292 1.39 -24.08 -15.13
CA GLY A 292 1.32 -25.53 -15.28
C GLY A 292 1.63 -26.05 -16.69
N ILE A 293 1.42 -25.25 -17.73
CA ILE A 293 1.77 -25.61 -19.12
C ILE A 293 3.26 -25.38 -19.39
N THR A 294 3.84 -24.34 -18.79
CA THR A 294 5.27 -24.01 -18.98
C THR A 294 6.20 -25.06 -18.35
N THR A 295 5.76 -25.74 -17.29
CA THR A 295 6.50 -26.84 -16.65
C THR A 295 6.35 -28.19 -17.35
N ALA A 296 5.35 -28.35 -18.22
CA ALA A 296 5.14 -29.59 -18.99
C ALA A 296 5.92 -29.65 -20.32
N HIS A 297 6.51 -28.52 -20.76
CA HIS A 297 7.33 -28.45 -21.98
C HIS A 297 8.85 -28.42 -21.73
N SER A 298 9.27 -28.65 -20.48
CA SER A 298 10.68 -28.76 -20.08
C SER A 298 11.01 -30.12 -19.44
N ALA A 299 10.33 -31.19 -19.86
CA ALA A 299 10.66 -32.58 -19.51
C ALA A 299 11.00 -33.37 -20.78
#